data_AF-A0A151EYA1-F1
#
_entry.id   AF-A0A151EYA1-F1
#
_cell.length_a   1.000
_cell.length_b   1.000
_cell.length_c   1.000
_cell.angle_alpha   90.00
_cell.angle_beta   90.00
_cell.angle_gamma   90.00
#
_symmetry.space_group_name_H-M   'P 1'
#
loop_
_entity.id
_entity.type
_entity.pdbx_description
1 polymer ?
#
loop_
_entity_poly.entity_id
_entity_poly.type
_entity_poly.pdbx_seq_one_letter_code
_entity_poly.pdbx_strand_id
1 'polypeptide(L)'
;MGKTSAETLKEELGLGSTFEDAVDSWIIGSKAMNVKISLQRKQRENEVTFDHLYCPMWEHFKRKGSILCEDVCFPAAEAMAKQICNTVEVVVLRKPDRNHTCIKALKRTG
;
A
#
# COMPACT_ATOMS: atom_id res chain seq x y z
N MET A 1 3.35 6.71 11.52
CA MET A 1 2.62 5.42 11.42
C MET A 1 3.33 4.44 10.48
N GLY A 2 3.44 4.72 9.18
CA GLY A 2 4.06 3.77 8.22
C GLY A 2 5.49 3.32 8.56
N LYS A 3 6.35 4.22 9.04
CA LYS A 3 7.72 3.90 9.47
C LYS A 3 7.77 2.89 10.61
N THR A 4 7.05 3.13 11.69
CA THR A 4 6.98 2.24 12.85
C THR A 4 6.41 0.87 12.47
N SER A 5 5.39 0.82 11.61
CA SER A 5 4.87 -0.45 11.09
C SER A 5 5.93 -1.23 10.31
N ALA A 6 6.73 -0.56 9.49
CA ALA A 6 7.83 -1.21 8.78
C ALA A 6 8.94 -1.72 9.71
N GLU A 7 9.26 -1.00 10.78
CA GLU A 7 10.22 -1.45 11.80
C GLU A 7 9.73 -2.74 12.48
N THR A 8 8.47 -2.77 12.94
CA THR A 8 7.86 -3.99 13.51
C THR A 8 7.87 -5.15 12.53
N LEU A 9 7.57 -4.92 11.25
CA LEU A 9 7.59 -5.98 10.24
C LEU A 9 9.01 -6.55 10.03
N LYS A 10 10.05 -5.73 10.10
CA LYS A 10 11.44 -6.19 10.04
C LYS A 10 11.83 -7.00 11.28
N GLU A 11 11.52 -6.49 12.46
CA GLU A 11 11.92 -7.09 13.74
C GLU A 11 11.16 -8.39 14.05
N GLU A 12 9.84 -8.40 13.87
CA GLU A 12 8.97 -9.49 14.33
C GLU A 12 8.71 -10.54 13.24
N LEU A 13 8.70 -10.14 11.97
CA LEU A 13 8.39 -11.03 10.84
C LEU A 13 9.59 -11.30 9.93
N GLY A 14 10.75 -10.70 10.23
CA GLY A 14 11.99 -10.95 9.51
C GLY A 14 11.99 -10.42 8.06
N LEU A 15 11.16 -9.41 7.75
CA LEU A 15 11.20 -8.78 6.43
C LEU A 15 12.58 -8.17 6.16
N GLY A 16 13.10 -8.43 4.97
CA GLY A 16 14.39 -7.91 4.52
C GLY A 16 14.32 -6.46 4.01
N SER A 17 15.04 -6.20 2.93
CA SER A 17 15.11 -4.88 2.29
C SER A 17 14.92 -4.94 0.77
N THR A 18 14.33 -6.04 0.28
CA THR A 18 14.07 -6.24 -1.14
C THR A 18 12.74 -5.63 -1.56
N PHE A 19 12.53 -5.49 -2.86
CA PHE A 19 11.23 -5.11 -3.40
C PHE A 19 10.13 -6.10 -3.02
N GLU A 20 10.43 -7.41 -2.95
CA GLU A 20 9.43 -8.40 -2.56
C GLU A 20 9.07 -8.24 -1.07
N ASP A 21 10.02 -7.91 -0.20
CA ASP A 21 9.71 -7.54 1.18
C ASP A 21 8.79 -6.31 1.24
N ALA A 22 9.04 -5.31 0.40
CA ALA A 22 8.18 -4.13 0.33
C ALA A 22 6.76 -4.49 -0.18
N VAL A 23 6.63 -5.41 -1.14
CA VAL A 23 5.33 -5.95 -1.58
C VAL A 23 4.64 -6.71 -0.45
N ASP A 24 5.36 -7.59 0.24
CA ASP A 24 4.83 -8.39 1.35
C ASP A 24 4.35 -7.52 2.50
N SER A 25 5.06 -6.42 2.80
CA SER A 25 4.64 -5.45 3.80
C SER A 25 3.27 -4.85 3.53
N TRP A 26 2.97 -4.57 2.26
CA TRP A 26 1.68 -4.03 1.84
C TRP A 26 0.59 -5.08 1.90
N ILE A 27 0.90 -6.34 1.57
CA ILE A 27 -0.03 -7.46 1.71
C ILE A 27 -0.37 -7.66 3.19
N ILE A 28 0.63 -7.68 4.07
CA ILE A 28 0.46 -7.83 5.52
C ILE A 28 -0.32 -6.65 6.09
N GLY A 29 0.08 -5.41 5.77
CA GLY A 29 -0.62 -4.21 6.20
C GLY A 29 -2.08 -4.18 5.74
N SER A 30 -2.35 -4.59 4.49
CA SER A 30 -3.71 -4.71 3.96
C SER A 30 -4.54 -5.73 4.75
N LYS A 31 -3.97 -6.90 5.04
CA LYS A 31 -4.65 -7.92 5.87
C LYS A 31 -4.93 -7.42 7.29
N ALA A 32 -3.95 -6.79 7.94
CA ALA A 32 -4.09 -6.24 9.28
C ALA A 32 -5.20 -5.16 9.35
N MET A 33 -5.39 -4.42 8.26
CA MET A 33 -6.43 -3.40 8.14
C MET A 33 -7.75 -3.91 7.54
N ASN A 34 -7.92 -5.21 7.34
CA ASN A 34 -9.10 -5.81 6.68
C ASN A 34 -9.41 -5.22 5.28
N VAL A 35 -8.37 -4.83 4.54
CA VAL A 35 -8.48 -4.39 3.15
C VAL A 35 -8.44 -5.63 2.25
N LYS A 36 -9.44 -5.79 1.39
CA LYS A 36 -9.42 -6.82 0.34
C LYS A 36 -8.70 -6.25 -0.87
N ILE A 37 -7.60 -6.88 -1.27
CA ILE A 37 -6.79 -6.47 -2.42
C ILE A 37 -6.80 -7.55 -3.50
N SER A 38 -6.73 -7.13 -4.76
CA SER A 38 -6.32 -7.95 -5.89
C SER A 38 -4.93 -7.51 -6.33
N LEU A 39 -4.03 -8.48 -6.55
CA LEU A 39 -2.66 -8.22 -6.98
C LEU A 39 -2.53 -8.52 -8.47
N GLN A 40 -1.97 -7.59 -9.22
CA GLN A 40 -1.57 -7.81 -10.60
C GLN A 40 -0.06 -7.61 -10.72
N ARG A 41 0.64 -8.71 -11.06
CA ARG A 41 2.06 -8.69 -11.38
C ARG A 41 2.19 -8.74 -12.89
N LYS A 42 2.88 -7.77 -13.47
CA LYS A 42 3.32 -7.87 -14.85
C LYS A 42 4.72 -8.46 -14.83
N GLN A 43 4.86 -9.71 -15.31
CA GLN A 43 6.09 -10.51 -15.17
C GLN A 43 7.37 -9.87 -15.76
N ARG A 44 7.24 -8.82 -16.58
CA ARG A 44 8.36 -8.08 -17.19
C ARG A 44 8.49 -6.64 -16.67
N GLU A 45 7.57 -6.18 -15.83
CA GLU A 45 7.62 -4.83 -15.28
C GLU A 45 8.05 -4.92 -13.81
N ASN A 46 8.95 -4.03 -13.38
CA ASN A 46 9.36 -3.87 -11.99
C ASN A 46 8.23 -3.23 -11.17
N GLU A 47 7.01 -3.78 -11.28
CA GLU A 47 5.77 -3.17 -10.84
C GLU A 47 4.80 -4.25 -10.32
N VAL A 48 4.23 -3.99 -9.14
CA VAL A 48 3.10 -4.73 -8.61
C VAL A 48 1.95 -3.77 -8.37
N THR A 49 0.80 -4.05 -8.98
CA THR A 49 -0.43 -3.28 -8.78
C THR A 49 -1.31 -3.91 -7.70
N PHE A 50 -1.85 -3.05 -6.85
CA PHE A 50 -2.74 -3.32 -5.73
C PHE A 50 -4.08 -2.65 -5.99
N ASP A 51 -5.06 -3.41 -6.47
CA ASP A 51 -6.44 -2.98 -6.61
C ASP A 51 -7.20 -3.26 -5.31
N HIS A 52 -7.62 -2.21 -4.61
CA HIS A 52 -8.36 -2.35 -3.37
C HIS A 52 -9.82 -2.73 -3.67
N LEU A 53 -10.15 -4.01 -3.76
CA LEU A 53 -11.55 -4.47 -3.96
C LEU A 53 -12.49 -4.05 -2.82
N TYR A 54 -11.97 -3.90 -1.60
CA TYR A 54 -12.69 -3.37 -0.44
C TYR A 54 -11.73 -2.68 0.52
N CYS A 55 -12.11 -1.53 1.09
CA CYS A 55 -11.29 -0.78 2.03
C CYS A 55 -12.14 -0.16 3.16
N PRO A 56 -11.98 -0.62 4.43
CA PRO A 56 -12.72 -0.06 5.57
C PRO A 56 -12.51 1.45 5.77
N MET A 57 -11.30 1.95 5.50
CA MET A 57 -10.98 3.37 5.63
C MET A 57 -11.73 4.21 4.59
N TRP A 58 -11.76 3.76 3.34
CA TRP A 58 -12.54 4.42 2.28
C TRP A 58 -14.03 4.45 2.63
N GLU A 59 -14.57 3.31 3.07
CA GLU A 59 -15.95 3.20 3.55
C GLU A 59 -16.25 4.17 4.71
N HIS A 60 -15.34 4.27 5.68
CA HIS A 60 -15.47 5.18 6.80
C HIS A 60 -15.47 6.65 6.34
N PHE A 61 -14.47 7.05 5.57
CA PHE A 61 -14.33 8.42 5.08
C PHE A 61 -15.52 8.81 4.21
N LYS A 62 -15.90 7.96 3.25
CA LYS A 62 -17.08 8.16 2.39
C LYS A 62 -18.35 8.45 3.21
N ARG A 63 -18.61 7.68 4.28
CA ARG A 63 -19.75 7.93 5.19
C ARG A 63 -19.68 9.26 5.93
N LYS A 64 -18.48 9.81 6.12
CA LYS A 64 -18.23 11.13 6.73
C LYS A 64 -18.22 12.28 5.72
N GLY A 65 -18.48 12.00 4.44
CA GLY A 65 -18.56 13.00 3.38
C GLY A 65 -17.21 13.51 2.85
N SER A 66 -16.10 12.91 3.28
CA SER A 66 -14.73 13.25 2.84
C SER A 66 -14.01 12.00 2.35
N ILE A 67 -12.98 12.14 1.52
CA ILE A 67 -12.12 11.01 1.11
C ILE A 67 -10.69 11.40 1.44
N LEU A 68 -10.20 10.95 2.59
CA LEU A 68 -8.91 11.38 3.16
C LEU A 68 -7.76 10.43 2.80
N CYS A 69 -7.90 9.70 1.69
CA CYS A 69 -6.89 8.75 1.26
C CYS A 69 -5.58 9.44 0.87
N GLU A 70 -5.65 10.65 0.32
CA GLU A 70 -4.47 11.46 -0.06
C GLU A 70 -3.68 11.95 1.16
N ASP A 71 -4.36 12.33 2.23
CA ASP A 71 -3.72 12.90 3.40
C ASP A 71 -3.22 11.84 4.39
N VAL A 72 -3.85 10.66 4.41
CA VAL A 72 -3.60 9.63 5.43
C VAL A 72 -3.07 8.33 4.85
N CYS A 73 -3.80 7.74 3.90
CA CYS A 73 -3.52 6.39 3.43
C CYS A 73 -2.27 6.34 2.55
N PHE A 74 -2.17 7.24 1.57
CA PHE A 74 -1.06 7.23 0.61
C PHE A 74 0.28 7.55 1.28
N PRO A 75 0.41 8.59 2.13
CA PRO A 75 1.68 8.88 2.80
C PRO A 75 2.10 7.74 3.74
N ALA A 76 1.15 7.10 4.43
CA ALA A 76 1.47 5.96 5.30
C ALA A 76 1.97 4.74 4.51
N ALA A 77 1.31 4.42 3.38
CA ALA A 77 1.70 3.31 2.52
C ALA A 77 3.07 3.54 1.86
N GLU A 78 3.34 4.77 1.41
CA GLU A 78 4.63 5.18 0.87
C GLU A 78 5.75 5.13 1.89
N ALA A 79 5.53 5.69 3.09
CA ALA A 79 6.51 5.64 4.16
C ALA A 79 6.85 4.20 4.56
N MET A 80 5.86 3.31 4.62
CA MET A 80 6.07 1.89 4.93
C MET A 80 6.92 1.20 3.86
N ALA A 81 6.57 1.35 2.58
CA ALA A 81 7.30 0.72 1.49
C ALA A 81 8.76 1.20 1.42
N LYS A 82 8.99 2.52 1.49
CA LYS A 82 10.33 3.13 1.44
C LYS A 82 11.19 2.77 2.64
N GLN A 83 10.59 2.59 3.82
CA GLN A 83 11.32 2.17 5.02
C GLN A 83 11.78 0.71 4.91
N ILE A 84 11.09 -0.12 4.12
CA ILE A 84 11.48 -1.51 3.89
C ILE A 84 12.53 -1.60 2.80
N CYS A 85 12.21 -1.09 1.61
CA CYS A 85 13.09 -1.04 0.46
C CYS A 85 13.16 0.41 -0.05
N ASN A 86 14.33 1.04 0.01
CA ASN A 86 14.49 2.46 -0.33
C ASN A 86 14.48 2.75 -1.84
N THR A 87 14.58 1.72 -2.69
CA THR A 87 14.56 1.80 -4.15
C THR A 87 13.17 1.52 -4.72
N VAL A 88 12.13 1.98 -4.05
CA VAL A 88 10.74 1.83 -4.50
C VAL A 88 9.99 3.16 -4.52
N GLU A 89 9.03 3.23 -5.42
CA GLU A 89 8.09 4.34 -5.56
C GLU A 89 6.66 3.81 -5.49
N VAL A 90 5.80 4.59 -4.84
CA VAL A 90 4.35 4.35 -4.82
C VAL A 90 3.69 5.26 -5.84
N VAL A 91 2.98 4.65 -6.78
CA VAL A 91 2.24 5.39 -7.82
C VAL A 91 0.76 5.14 -7.66
N VAL A 92 -0.03 6.21 -7.54
CA VAL A 92 -1.51 6.11 -7.50
C VAL A 92 -2.03 6.04 -8.94
N LEU A 93 -2.44 4.84 -9.36
CA LEU A 93 -2.99 4.61 -10.71
C LEU A 93 -4.45 5.09 -10.83
N ARG A 94 -5.21 4.98 -9.75
CA ARG A 94 -6.57 5.53 -9.65
C ARG A 94 -6.82 6.06 -8.25
N LYS A 95 -7.19 7.33 -8.14
CA LYS A 95 -7.67 7.94 -6.89
C LYS A 95 -9.05 7.38 -6.52
N PRO A 96 -9.36 7.24 -5.23
CA PRO A 96 -10.68 6.84 -4.80
C PRO A 96 -11.69 7.95 -5.05
N ASP A 97 -12.92 7.56 -5.36
CA ASP A 97 -14.06 8.45 -5.51
C ASP A 97 -15.25 7.91 -4.68
N ARG A 98 -16.46 8.43 -4.87
CA ARG A 98 -17.64 7.98 -4.10
C ARG A 98 -18.08 6.54 -4.42
N ASN A 99 -17.68 6.02 -5.58
CA ASN A 99 -18.11 4.75 -6.14
C ASN A 99 -16.97 3.73 -6.20
N HIS A 100 -15.72 4.20 -6.22
CA HIS A 100 -14.55 3.37 -6.40
C HIS A 100 -13.49 3.62 -5.33
N THR A 101 -12.86 2.54 -4.91
CA THR A 101 -11.62 2.54 -4.14
C THR A 101 -10.40 2.85 -5.02
N CYS A 102 -9.25 3.05 -4.37
CA CYS A 102 -8.00 3.36 -5.05
C CYS A 102 -7.35 2.13 -5.71
N ILE A 103 -6.60 2.38 -6.78
CA ILE A 103 -5.62 1.45 -7.34
C ILE A 103 -4.24 2.09 -7.18
N LYS A 104 -3.29 1.35 -6.62
CA LYS A 104 -1.91 1.80 -6.43
C LYS A 104 -0.94 0.80 -7.04
N ALA A 105 0.23 1.24 -7.43
CA ALA A 105 1.34 0.41 -7.84
C ALA A 105 2.54 0.68 -6.94
N LEU A 106 3.29 -0.39 -6.64
CA LEU A 106 4.63 -0.30 -6.11
C LEU A 106 5.60 -0.58 -7.26
N LYS A 107 6.52 0.34 -7.53
CA LYS A 107 7.50 0.24 -8.62
C LYS A 107 8.91 0.25 -8.06
N ARG A 108 9.86 -0.49 -8.64
CA ARG A 108 11.28 -0.26 -8.34
C ARG A 108 11.75 1.00 -9.05
N THR A 109 12.44 1.86 -8.33
CA THR A 109 13.25 2.94 -8.89
C THR A 109 14.66 2.37 -9.09
N GLY A 110 15.14 2.38 -10.34
CA GLY A 110 16.48 1.90 -10.68
C GLY A 110 17.60 2.66 -9.98
#